data_AF-A0A068UPL4-F1
#
_entry.id   AF-A0A068UPL4-F1
#
_cell.length_a   1.000
_cell.length_b   1.000
_cell.length_c   1.000
_cell.angle_alpha   90.00
_cell.angle_beta   90.00
_cell.angle_gamma   90.00
#
_symmetry.space_group_name_H-M   'P 1'
#
loop_
_entity.id
_entity.type
_entity.pdbx_description
1 polymer ?
#
loop_
_entity_poly.entity_id
_entity_poly.type
_entity_poly.pdbx_seq_one_letter_code
_entity_poly.pdbx_strand_id
1 'polypeptide(L)'
;MSLTADSPVHSPSTSGEDFAAFLDAELDSASDASPHPEEAEEEVVEEEEAENKGGDTDDYDLDSEKIKRRKVEILESSLDVEAMTSQEVEIQTSGASSDKDVCSHPGVIGGLCIRCGQKMDDESGVAFSYIHKNLRLANDEIARLRDKDLKNLLRKKKLYLVLDLDHTLLNSSRFLDLTVDEGYLKGSRDDLSDALKNSLYKLDYMHMMTKLRPFVHSFLKEASDLFEMYIYTMGERAYALQMAKLLDPEDVYFNSRVIAQGDCTQRHQKGLDIVLGQESAVLILDDTEAVWGKHKENLILMERYHFFASSCRQFGFGSKSLSERKTDESESEGALATVLRVLQQIHSTFFDTEHSASLVDRDVRQVLITVRKEVLKGCKVVFTRVFPTQFQGENHHLWKMAERLGAICSSEVDPSVTHVVSLDPGTEKSIWAVQEGKYLVHPRWIEAANYLWKKQPEESYPVSNPKNQ
;
A
#
# COMPACT_ATOMS: atom_id res chain seq x y z
N MET A 1 -2.82 30.96 46.30
CA MET A 1 -2.23 29.75 46.92
C MET A 1 -3.30 28.68 46.95
N SER A 2 -3.17 27.46 46.47
CA SER A 2 -2.14 26.72 45.74
C SER A 2 -2.89 25.63 44.97
N LEU A 3 -2.38 25.29 43.79
CA LEU A 3 -2.76 24.14 42.98
C LEU A 3 -2.45 22.83 43.71
N THR A 4 -3.14 21.75 43.36
CA THR A 4 -2.53 20.45 42.99
C THR A 4 -3.57 19.52 42.36
N ALA A 5 -3.20 19.02 41.18
CA ALA A 5 -3.78 17.90 40.46
C ALA A 5 -3.02 16.63 40.83
N ASP A 6 -3.61 15.46 40.62
CA ASP A 6 -2.84 14.23 40.37
C ASP A 6 -3.57 13.33 39.35
N SER A 7 -2.77 12.88 38.39
CA SER A 7 -3.10 12.16 37.16
C SER A 7 -3.28 10.65 37.37
N PRO A 8 -3.94 9.92 36.43
CA PRO A 8 -3.76 8.48 36.31
C PRO A 8 -2.61 8.14 35.35
N VAL A 9 -1.81 7.17 35.79
CA VAL A 9 -0.61 6.63 35.14
C VAL A 9 -0.99 5.81 33.91
N HIS A 10 -0.52 6.23 32.72
CA HIS A 10 -0.52 5.41 31.51
C HIS A 10 0.57 4.33 31.61
N SER A 11 0.22 3.08 31.35
CA SER A 11 1.16 1.97 31.19
C SER A 11 1.53 1.82 29.70
N PRO A 12 2.82 1.69 29.33
CA PRO A 12 3.21 1.53 27.93
C PRO A 12 2.92 0.12 27.40
N SER A 13 2.68 0.07 26.09
CA SER A 13 2.11 -1.02 25.32
C SER A 13 3.16 -1.99 24.78
N THR A 14 3.38 -3.10 25.48
CA THR A 14 4.34 -4.13 25.05
C THR A 14 3.79 -5.03 23.93
N SER A 15 4.51 -5.10 22.80
CA SER A 15 4.95 -6.37 22.20
C SER A 15 5.88 -6.21 20.96
N GLY A 16 5.84 -5.07 20.28
CA GLY A 16 6.84 -4.68 19.25
C GLY A 16 7.93 -3.75 19.77
N GLU A 17 7.57 -2.86 20.70
CA GLU A 17 8.52 -2.01 21.43
C GLU A 17 9.52 -2.84 22.22
N ASP A 18 9.08 -3.94 22.84
CA ASP A 18 9.93 -4.86 23.58
C ASP A 18 10.97 -5.59 22.71
N PHE A 19 10.83 -5.63 21.39
CA PHE A 19 11.85 -6.24 20.54
C PHE A 19 12.84 -5.20 20.03
N ALA A 20 12.36 -4.06 19.55
CA ALA A 20 13.22 -2.95 19.13
C ALA A 20 13.99 -2.35 20.32
N ALA A 21 13.31 -2.05 21.44
CA ALA A 21 13.94 -1.53 22.65
C ALA A 21 14.82 -2.58 23.36
N PHE A 22 14.50 -3.87 23.25
CA PHE A 22 15.41 -4.94 23.71
C PHE A 22 16.66 -5.00 22.85
N LEU A 23 16.53 -4.96 21.52
CA LEU A 23 17.69 -4.90 20.63
C LEU A 23 18.56 -3.66 20.89
N ASP A 24 17.94 -2.48 21.07
CA ASP A 24 18.66 -1.24 21.37
C ASP A 24 19.34 -1.30 22.75
N ALA A 25 18.67 -1.82 23.79
CA ALA A 25 19.22 -1.95 25.14
C ALA A 25 20.33 -3.01 25.26
N GLU A 26 20.27 -4.10 24.47
CA GLU A 26 21.34 -5.12 24.44
C GLU A 26 22.61 -4.58 23.76
N LEU A 27 22.46 -3.67 22.78
CA LEU A 27 23.57 -3.11 22.00
C LEU A 27 24.25 -1.90 22.67
N ASP A 28 23.52 -1.06 23.40
CA ASP A 28 24.11 0.05 24.19
C ASP A 28 25.01 -0.43 25.34
N SER A 29 24.88 -1.70 25.74
CA SER A 29 25.79 -2.33 26.71
C SER A 29 27.16 -2.68 26.12
N ALA A 30 27.33 -2.56 24.80
CA ALA A 30 28.45 -3.11 24.05
C ALA A 30 29.14 -2.10 23.10
N SER A 31 29.24 -0.81 23.41
CA SER A 31 30.48 -0.04 23.13
C SER A 31 30.36 1.42 23.55
N ASP A 32 31.01 1.72 24.68
CA ASP A 32 31.43 3.04 25.09
C ASP A 32 32.75 3.37 24.36
N ALA A 33 32.69 4.03 23.21
CA ALA A 33 33.85 4.66 22.57
C ALA A 33 33.43 5.78 21.59
N SER A 34 33.91 6.99 21.86
CA SER A 34 33.94 8.14 20.95
C SER A 34 35.25 8.90 21.20
N PRO A 35 35.71 9.81 20.31
CA PRO A 35 35.46 9.96 18.86
C PRO A 35 36.76 10.27 18.06
N HIS A 36 36.69 10.33 16.71
CA HIS A 36 37.30 11.44 15.94
C HIS A 36 36.78 11.45 14.47
N PRO A 37 36.62 12.63 13.84
CA PRO A 37 36.08 12.76 12.49
C PRO A 37 37.21 12.80 11.44
N GLU A 38 37.05 12.03 10.36
CA GLU A 38 37.83 12.21 9.13
C GLU A 38 36.91 12.70 8.02
N GLU A 39 37.34 13.78 7.40
CA GLU A 39 36.74 14.47 6.26
C GLU A 39 36.86 13.58 5.02
N ALA A 40 35.75 13.37 4.30
CA ALA A 40 35.76 12.77 2.98
C ALA A 40 35.25 13.80 1.98
N GLU A 41 36.16 14.23 1.11
CA GLU A 41 35.91 15.14 -0.01
C GLU A 41 35.07 14.43 -1.09
N GLU A 42 34.00 15.09 -1.54
CA GLU A 42 33.17 14.66 -2.68
C GLU A 42 33.81 15.10 -4.00
N GLU A 43 34.16 14.15 -4.87
CA GLU A 43 34.48 14.44 -6.27
C GLU A 43 33.18 14.57 -7.08
N VAL A 44 32.95 15.78 -7.58
CA VAL A 44 31.90 16.13 -8.54
C VAL A 44 32.39 15.79 -9.94
N VAL A 45 31.69 14.89 -10.64
CA VAL A 45 31.88 14.68 -12.08
C VAL A 45 30.77 15.41 -12.82
N GLU A 46 31.13 16.50 -13.48
CA GLU A 46 30.30 17.21 -14.46
C GLU A 46 30.30 16.40 -15.77
N GLU A 47 29.13 15.99 -16.26
CA GLU A 47 28.97 15.54 -17.66
C GLU A 47 28.05 16.52 -18.40
N GLU A 48 28.60 17.11 -19.46
CA GLU A 48 27.99 18.12 -20.31
C GLU A 48 26.85 17.56 -21.18
N GLU A 49 25.76 18.32 -21.28
CA GLU A 49 24.67 18.10 -22.21
C GLU A 49 25.08 18.45 -23.66
N ALA A 50 24.86 17.53 -24.60
CA ALA A 50 24.86 17.82 -26.02
C ALA A 50 23.41 17.79 -26.56
N GLU A 51 22.91 18.98 -26.89
CA GLU A 51 21.67 19.19 -27.63
C GLU A 51 21.68 18.48 -28.99
N ASN A 52 20.57 17.84 -29.37
CA ASN A 52 20.25 17.70 -30.78
C ASN A 52 18.75 17.88 -31.03
N LYS A 53 18.43 18.84 -31.91
CA LYS A 53 17.07 19.22 -32.32
C LYS A 53 16.60 18.40 -33.51
N GLY A 54 15.31 18.06 -33.51
CA GLY A 54 14.47 18.18 -34.71
C GLY A 54 13.56 17.01 -35.05
N GLY A 55 12.26 17.29 -35.21
CA GLY A 55 11.41 16.68 -36.24
C GLY A 55 10.10 16.03 -35.78
N ASP A 56 8.98 16.73 -36.00
CA ASP A 56 7.58 16.25 -35.98
C ASP A 56 7.33 15.03 -36.90
N THR A 57 6.42 14.13 -36.51
CA THR A 57 5.10 13.91 -37.17
C THR A 57 4.22 12.93 -36.37
N ASP A 58 2.91 13.18 -36.45
CA ASP A 58 1.77 12.53 -35.81
C ASP A 58 1.56 11.04 -36.14
N ASP A 59 0.68 10.41 -35.34
CA ASP A 59 -0.36 9.42 -35.70
C ASP A 59 -0.41 8.16 -34.76
N TYR A 60 -1.61 7.62 -34.59
CA TYR A 60 -2.18 6.92 -33.43
C TYR A 60 -2.19 5.39 -33.63
N ASP A 61 -1.89 4.57 -32.62
CA ASP A 61 -2.67 3.35 -32.31
C ASP A 61 -2.22 2.58 -31.04
N LEU A 62 -3.21 1.98 -30.38
CA LEU A 62 -3.10 1.04 -29.27
C LEU A 62 -2.84 -0.37 -29.81
N ASP A 63 -1.80 -1.09 -29.34
CA ASP A 63 -1.99 -2.42 -28.71
C ASP A 63 -0.69 -3.05 -28.17
N SER A 64 -0.91 -3.95 -27.21
CA SER A 64 0.07 -4.75 -26.48
C SER A 64 0.97 -5.63 -27.37
N GLU A 65 2.24 -5.84 -27.01
CA GLU A 65 2.86 -7.18 -26.82
C GLU A 65 4.39 -7.19 -26.55
N LYS A 66 4.76 -7.92 -25.48
CA LYS A 66 5.88 -8.87 -25.36
C LYS A 66 7.29 -8.45 -25.83
N ILE A 67 8.12 -8.03 -24.88
CA ILE A 67 9.58 -7.93 -25.05
C ILE A 67 10.21 -9.33 -25.08
N LYS A 68 10.83 -9.66 -26.22
CA LYS A 68 11.62 -10.87 -26.46
C LYS A 68 13.00 -10.78 -25.80
N ARG A 69 13.33 -11.84 -25.07
CA ARG A 69 14.66 -12.19 -24.55
C ARG A 69 15.70 -12.25 -25.66
N ARG A 70 16.89 -11.68 -25.44
CA ARG A 70 18.09 -11.94 -26.24
C ARG A 70 19.07 -12.78 -25.41
N LYS A 71 19.31 -13.99 -25.92
CA LYS A 71 20.21 -15.03 -25.45
C LYS A 71 21.63 -14.67 -25.94
N VAL A 72 22.61 -14.61 -25.06
CA VAL A 72 24.03 -14.52 -25.44
C VAL A 72 24.63 -15.91 -25.29
N GLU A 73 25.18 -16.41 -26.40
CA GLU A 73 25.87 -17.69 -26.51
C GLU A 73 27.31 -17.54 -26.00
N ILE A 74 27.73 -18.53 -25.21
CA ILE A 74 29.08 -18.72 -24.70
C ILE A 74 29.92 -19.30 -25.83
N LEU A 75 31.06 -18.68 -26.14
CA LEU A 75 32.07 -19.24 -27.03
C LEU A 75 33.31 -19.60 -26.18
N GLU A 76 33.64 -20.88 -26.18
CA GLU A 76 34.91 -21.42 -25.68
C GLU A 76 36.06 -20.99 -26.59
N SER A 77 37.22 -20.66 -26.00
CA SER A 77 38.51 -20.88 -26.64
C SER A 77 39.58 -21.23 -25.61
N SER A 78 40.14 -22.41 -25.83
CA SER A 78 41.26 -23.07 -25.17
C SER A 78 42.61 -22.47 -25.58
N LEU A 79 43.54 -22.27 -24.65
CA LEU A 79 44.98 -22.36 -24.88
C LEU A 79 45.71 -22.82 -23.61
N ASP A 80 46.39 -23.97 -23.72
CA ASP A 80 47.33 -24.55 -22.77
C ASP A 80 48.69 -23.83 -22.80
N VAL A 81 49.33 -23.60 -21.64
CA VAL A 81 50.80 -23.67 -21.46
C VAL A 81 51.14 -24.06 -20.00
N GLU A 82 51.60 -25.31 -19.87
CA GLU A 82 52.70 -25.88 -19.06
C GLU A 82 52.89 -25.62 -17.55
N ALA A 83 53.33 -26.72 -16.92
CA ALA A 83 53.40 -27.00 -15.49
C ALA A 83 54.73 -26.63 -14.82
N MET A 84 54.68 -26.37 -13.51
CA MET A 84 55.74 -26.77 -12.57
C MET A 84 55.15 -27.22 -11.23
N THR A 85 55.51 -28.43 -10.85
CA THR A 85 55.29 -29.14 -9.58
C THR A 85 56.12 -28.58 -8.42
N SER A 86 55.54 -28.52 -7.21
CA SER A 86 56.26 -28.82 -5.96
C SER A 86 55.32 -29.05 -4.77
N GLN A 87 55.22 -30.33 -4.39
CA GLN A 87 55.30 -30.93 -3.05
C GLN A 87 54.40 -30.46 -1.88
N GLU A 88 53.67 -31.47 -1.39
CA GLU A 88 52.87 -31.57 -0.16
C GLU A 88 53.64 -31.18 1.11
N VAL A 89 52.92 -30.54 2.04
CA VAL A 89 53.02 -30.83 3.48
C VAL A 89 51.61 -30.83 4.06
N GLU A 90 51.09 -32.03 4.31
CA GLU A 90 49.95 -32.24 5.20
C GLU A 90 50.33 -31.83 6.62
N ILE A 91 49.56 -30.92 7.22
CA ILE A 91 49.51 -30.76 8.68
C ILE A 91 48.10 -31.14 9.11
N GLN A 92 47.99 -32.39 9.57
CA GLN A 92 46.88 -32.85 10.39
C GLN A 92 46.99 -32.18 11.77
N THR A 93 46.04 -31.30 12.08
CA THR A 93 45.72 -30.94 13.47
C THR A 93 44.35 -31.49 13.80
N SER A 94 44.38 -32.65 14.43
CA SER A 94 43.31 -33.22 15.23
C SER A 94 43.12 -32.37 16.50
N GLY A 95 41.90 -31.89 16.76
CA GLY A 95 41.61 -31.18 18.00
C GLY A 95 40.19 -30.64 18.11
N ALA A 96 39.37 -31.36 18.87
CA ALA A 96 38.06 -30.98 19.41
C ALA A 96 36.89 -30.83 18.41
N SER A 97 36.19 -31.96 18.18
CA SER A 97 34.75 -31.95 17.95
C SER A 97 34.06 -31.36 19.18
N SER A 98 33.94 -30.04 19.24
CA SER A 98 32.84 -29.43 19.99
C SER A 98 31.56 -29.87 19.29
N ASP A 99 30.68 -30.59 19.98
CA ASP A 99 29.29 -30.71 19.56
C ASP A 99 28.83 -29.30 19.21
N LYS A 100 28.69 -29.02 17.91
CA LYS A 100 28.11 -27.77 17.42
C LYS A 100 26.65 -27.89 17.80
N ASP A 101 26.35 -27.45 19.02
CA ASP A 101 25.00 -27.26 19.51
C ASP A 101 24.31 -26.42 18.43
N VAL A 102 23.43 -27.08 17.67
CA VAL A 102 22.78 -26.47 16.51
C VAL A 102 21.80 -25.47 17.09
N CYS A 103 22.29 -24.26 17.32
CA CYS A 103 21.44 -23.16 17.71
C CYS A 103 20.36 -23.04 16.64
N SER A 104 19.10 -23.08 17.05
CA SER A 104 17.96 -22.76 16.19
C SER A 104 17.94 -21.22 16.03
N HIS A 105 18.88 -20.71 15.23
CA HIS A 105 19.22 -19.28 15.13
C HIS A 105 17.97 -18.48 14.73
N PRO A 106 17.33 -17.72 15.64
CA PRO A 106 16.06 -17.06 15.36
C PRO A 106 16.21 -15.89 14.38
N GLY A 107 17.41 -15.33 14.29
CA GLY A 107 17.73 -14.21 13.44
C GLY A 107 19.21 -13.85 13.48
N VAL A 108 19.59 -12.97 12.57
CA VAL A 108 20.96 -12.50 12.33
C VAL A 108 20.94 -10.98 12.27
N ILE A 109 21.91 -10.33 12.90
CA ILE A 109 22.19 -8.90 12.75
C ILE A 109 23.66 -8.76 12.36
N GLY A 110 23.94 -8.18 11.19
CA GLY A 110 25.31 -7.93 10.73
C GLY A 110 26.18 -9.19 10.65
N GLY A 111 25.60 -10.32 10.26
CA GLY A 111 26.27 -11.61 10.15
C GLY A 111 26.47 -12.36 11.47
N LEU A 112 25.94 -11.85 12.59
CA LEU A 112 25.99 -12.51 13.90
C LEU A 112 24.60 -12.94 14.35
N CYS A 113 24.49 -14.15 14.92
CA CYS A 113 23.23 -14.60 15.49
C CYS A 113 22.85 -13.75 16.72
N ILE A 114 21.60 -13.29 16.76
CA ILE A 114 21.07 -12.46 17.86
C ILE A 114 20.97 -13.19 19.21
N ARG A 115 21.15 -14.51 19.27
CA ARG A 115 21.11 -15.30 20.53
C ARG A 115 22.47 -15.76 21.01
N CYS A 116 23.32 -16.30 20.12
CA CYS A 116 24.58 -16.93 20.50
C CYS A 116 25.83 -16.17 20.03
N GLY A 117 25.67 -15.11 19.22
CA GLY A 117 26.79 -14.36 18.66
C GLY A 117 27.62 -15.12 17.63
N GLN A 118 27.21 -16.33 17.22
CA GLN A 118 27.91 -17.09 16.20
C GLN A 118 27.80 -16.41 14.83
N LYS A 119 28.89 -16.43 14.05
CA LYS A 119 28.89 -15.94 12.68
C LYS A 119 28.05 -16.83 11.77
N MET A 120 27.13 -16.20 11.03
CA MET A 120 26.17 -16.84 10.14
C MET A 120 26.39 -16.38 8.70
N ASP A 121 25.77 -17.10 7.76
CA ASP A 121 25.68 -16.68 6.37
C ASP A 121 24.72 -15.47 6.25
N ASP A 122 25.19 -14.41 5.60
CA ASP A 122 24.52 -13.10 5.50
C ASP A 122 23.26 -13.14 4.62
N GLU A 123 23.02 -14.24 3.90
CA GLU A 123 21.88 -14.41 3.00
C GLU A 123 20.70 -15.19 3.61
N SER A 124 20.87 -15.77 4.81
CA SER A 124 19.84 -16.59 5.43
C SER A 124 18.72 -15.76 6.09
N GLY A 125 17.46 -16.11 5.81
CA GLY A 125 16.26 -15.48 6.41
C GLY A 125 15.72 -14.27 5.65
N VAL A 126 14.60 -13.74 6.15
CA VAL A 126 13.91 -12.56 5.57
C VAL A 126 14.45 -11.29 6.21
N ALA A 127 14.76 -10.28 5.40
CA ALA A 127 15.27 -9.00 5.89
C ALA A 127 14.15 -8.13 6.48
N PHE A 128 14.41 -7.60 7.68
CA PHE A 128 13.58 -6.61 8.36
C PHE A 128 14.37 -5.31 8.55
N SER A 129 15.04 -4.87 7.48
CA SER A 129 15.90 -3.69 7.45
C SER A 129 15.20 -2.40 7.88
N TYR A 130 13.88 -2.36 7.73
CA TYR A 130 13.06 -1.24 8.18
C TYR A 130 12.99 -1.10 9.70
N ILE A 131 13.13 -2.20 10.45
CA ILE A 131 13.19 -2.24 11.92
C ILE A 131 14.61 -1.90 12.38
N HIS A 132 15.59 -2.64 11.89
CA HIS A 132 17.00 -2.43 12.20
C HIS A 132 17.87 -2.80 11.00
N LYS A 133 18.89 -1.98 10.70
CA LYS A 133 19.79 -2.22 9.59
C LYS A 133 20.45 -3.61 9.72
N ASN A 134 20.45 -4.38 8.64
CA ASN A 134 21.01 -5.74 8.57
C ASN A 134 20.31 -6.79 9.47
N LEU A 135 19.11 -6.51 9.99
CA LEU A 135 18.31 -7.52 10.68
C LEU A 135 17.69 -8.50 9.67
N ARG A 136 17.91 -9.79 9.90
CA ARG A 136 17.25 -10.89 9.21
C ARG A 136 16.65 -11.85 10.22
N LEU A 137 15.45 -12.36 9.94
CA LEU A 137 14.76 -13.32 10.79
C LEU A 137 14.51 -14.63 10.04
N ALA A 138 14.63 -15.73 10.77
CA ALA A 138 14.27 -17.05 10.25
C ALA A 138 12.74 -17.19 10.16
N ASN A 139 12.24 -17.99 9.21
CA ASN A 139 10.79 -18.11 8.95
C ASN A 139 10.00 -18.65 10.15
N ASP A 140 10.59 -19.58 10.90
CA ASP A 140 10.02 -20.14 12.13
C ASP A 140 9.96 -19.09 13.25
N GLU A 141 10.97 -18.21 13.36
CA GLU A 141 10.93 -17.10 14.30
C GLU A 141 9.88 -16.06 13.91
N ILE A 142 9.75 -15.72 12.63
CA ILE A 142 8.70 -14.81 12.13
C ILE A 142 7.32 -15.38 12.46
N ALA A 143 7.10 -16.68 12.24
CA ALA A 143 5.85 -17.35 12.58
C ALA A 143 5.58 -17.29 14.10
N ARG A 144 6.59 -17.56 14.92
CA ARG A 144 6.49 -17.48 16.38
C ARG A 144 6.14 -16.06 16.87
N LEU A 145 6.75 -15.03 16.27
CA LEU A 145 6.47 -13.63 16.58
C LEU A 145 5.04 -13.26 16.20
N ARG A 146 4.59 -13.62 14.99
CA ARG A 146 3.20 -13.42 14.52
C ARG A 146 2.17 -14.04 15.46
N ASP A 147 2.38 -15.28 15.89
CA ASP A 147 1.46 -15.97 16.80
C ASP A 147 1.40 -15.32 18.19
N LYS A 148 2.56 -14.87 18.70
CA LYS A 148 2.64 -14.17 19.99
C LYS A 148 1.93 -12.82 19.91
N ASP A 149 2.19 -12.07 18.84
CA ASP A 149 1.64 -10.74 18.66
C ASP A 149 0.15 -10.76 18.35
N LEU A 150 -0.36 -11.72 17.56
CA LEU A 150 -1.79 -11.87 17.33
C LEU A 150 -2.55 -11.99 18.67
N LYS A 151 -2.09 -12.86 19.57
CA LYS A 151 -2.74 -13.03 20.88
C LYS A 151 -2.73 -11.75 21.71
N ASN A 152 -1.64 -10.98 21.66
CA ASN A 152 -1.55 -9.69 22.35
C ASN A 152 -2.51 -8.67 21.76
N LEU A 153 -2.55 -8.59 20.43
CA LEU A 153 -3.36 -7.65 19.67
C LEU A 153 -4.86 -7.90 19.86
N LEU A 154 -5.29 -9.16 19.78
CA LEU A 154 -6.67 -9.56 20.01
C LEU A 154 -7.14 -9.25 21.45
N ARG A 155 -6.26 -9.38 22.45
CA ARG A 155 -6.56 -8.97 23.84
C ARG A 155 -6.79 -7.46 23.95
N LYS A 156 -6.06 -6.66 23.17
CA LYS A 156 -6.25 -5.21 23.06
C LYS A 156 -7.43 -4.83 22.16
N LYS A 157 -8.15 -5.82 21.59
CA LYS A 157 -9.18 -5.64 20.56
C LYS A 157 -8.67 -4.80 19.38
N LYS A 158 -7.47 -5.09 18.90
CA LYS A 158 -6.91 -4.46 17.69
C LYS A 158 -6.68 -5.46 16.56
N LEU A 159 -6.56 -4.94 15.35
CA LEU A 159 -6.10 -5.64 14.15
C LEU A 159 -4.88 -4.91 13.57
N TYR A 160 -4.33 -5.35 12.45
CA TYR A 160 -3.28 -4.62 11.73
C TYR A 160 -3.86 -3.89 10.53
N LEU A 161 -3.33 -2.70 10.25
CA LEU A 161 -3.66 -1.92 9.06
C LEU A 161 -2.39 -1.47 8.35
N VAL A 162 -2.19 -1.96 7.13
CA VAL A 162 -1.11 -1.54 6.24
C VAL A 162 -1.62 -0.42 5.34
N LEU A 163 -0.94 0.72 5.37
CA LEU A 163 -1.31 1.93 4.66
C LEU A 163 -0.28 2.23 3.57
N ASP A 164 -0.75 2.36 2.34
CA ASP A 164 0.04 2.99 1.27
C ASP A 164 0.09 4.52 1.43
N LEU A 165 1.03 5.18 0.75
CA LEU A 165 1.19 6.63 0.79
C LEU A 165 0.59 7.31 -0.44
N ASP A 166 1.22 7.14 -1.60
CA ASP A 166 0.97 7.90 -2.81
C ASP A 166 -0.38 7.55 -3.44
N HIS A 167 -1.21 8.57 -3.66
CA HIS A 167 -2.60 8.44 -4.10
C HIS A 167 -3.54 7.74 -3.10
N THR A 168 -3.03 7.29 -1.96
CA THR A 168 -3.80 6.69 -0.86
C THR A 168 -4.04 7.72 0.25
N LEU A 169 -2.99 8.12 0.98
CA LEU A 169 -3.05 9.09 2.08
C LEU A 169 -2.59 10.50 1.68
N LEU A 170 -1.85 10.63 0.58
CA LEU A 170 -1.28 11.88 0.11
C LEU A 170 -1.08 11.85 -1.39
N ASN A 171 -0.78 13.00 -1.98
CA ASN A 171 -0.34 13.08 -3.36
C ASN A 171 0.82 14.07 -3.44
N SER A 172 1.85 13.73 -4.21
CA SER A 172 3.08 14.52 -4.32
C SER A 172 3.36 14.88 -5.78
N SER A 173 4.01 16.02 -6.02
CA SER A 173 4.41 16.47 -7.36
C SER A 173 5.74 17.21 -7.29
N ARG A 174 6.64 16.97 -8.26
CA ARG A 174 7.87 17.77 -8.37
C ARG A 174 7.52 19.22 -8.73
N PHE A 175 8.36 20.17 -8.31
CA PHE A 175 8.11 21.59 -8.59
C PHE A 175 8.05 21.93 -10.09
N LEU A 176 8.81 21.17 -10.90
CA LEU A 176 8.87 21.31 -12.36
C LEU A 176 7.61 20.80 -13.07
N ASP A 177 6.84 19.91 -12.43
CA ASP A 177 5.64 19.32 -13.05
C ASP A 177 4.35 20.12 -12.74
N LEU A 178 4.44 21.16 -11.91
CA LEU A 178 3.30 22.02 -11.58
C LEU A 178 2.91 22.89 -12.78
N THR A 179 1.61 22.91 -13.11
CA THR A 179 1.09 23.70 -14.23
C THR A 179 1.01 25.19 -13.91
N VAL A 180 0.73 26.00 -14.93
CA VAL A 180 0.45 27.44 -14.77
C VAL A 180 -0.76 27.67 -13.87
N ASP A 181 -1.82 26.87 -14.04
CA ASP A 181 -3.05 26.91 -13.24
C ASP A 181 -2.77 26.57 -11.76
N GLU A 182 -1.72 25.78 -11.47
CA GLU A 182 -1.25 25.41 -10.13
C GLU A 182 -0.22 26.39 -9.54
N GLY A 183 0.17 27.44 -10.29
CA GLY A 183 1.21 28.37 -9.87
C GLY A 183 0.92 29.06 -8.53
N TYR A 184 -0.36 29.21 -8.16
CA TYR A 184 -0.77 29.76 -6.88
C TYR A 184 -0.29 28.94 -5.67
N LEU A 185 -0.03 27.64 -5.85
CA LEU A 185 0.50 26.76 -4.79
C LEU A 185 1.95 27.09 -4.40
N LYS A 186 2.68 27.80 -5.27
CA LYS A 186 4.05 28.26 -5.03
C LYS A 186 4.10 29.62 -4.32
N GLY A 187 2.94 30.30 -4.17
CA GLY A 187 2.83 31.62 -3.57
C GLY A 187 3.13 31.65 -2.07
N SER A 188 2.95 32.82 -1.44
CA SER A 188 3.10 32.94 0.02
C SER A 188 2.12 32.01 0.71
N ARG A 189 2.57 31.36 1.81
CA ARG A 189 1.68 30.54 2.63
C ARG A 189 0.48 31.33 3.11
N ASP A 190 0.63 32.63 3.37
CA ASP A 190 -0.44 33.49 3.89
C ASP A 190 -1.62 33.64 2.93
N ASP A 191 -1.37 33.54 1.62
CA ASP A 191 -2.37 33.67 0.55
C ASP A 191 -3.22 32.40 0.38
N LEU A 192 -2.82 31.28 0.99
CA LEU A 192 -3.53 30.00 0.92
C LEU A 192 -4.69 29.97 1.93
N SER A 193 -5.73 29.19 1.62
CA SER A 193 -6.79 28.89 2.58
C SER A 193 -6.24 28.09 3.76
N ASP A 194 -6.85 28.21 4.95
CA ASP A 194 -6.40 27.50 6.16
C ASP A 194 -6.40 25.98 5.97
N ALA A 195 -7.39 25.44 5.26
CA ALA A 195 -7.44 24.02 4.91
C ALA A 195 -6.21 23.57 4.11
N LEU A 196 -5.76 24.40 3.16
CA LEU A 196 -4.58 24.11 2.35
C LEU A 196 -3.28 24.34 3.13
N LYS A 197 -3.21 25.38 3.97
CA LYS A 197 -2.05 25.68 4.85
C LYS A 197 -1.69 24.52 5.76
N ASN A 198 -2.70 23.78 6.23
CA ASN A 198 -2.57 22.67 7.17
C ASN A 198 -2.26 21.33 6.51
N SER A 199 -2.34 21.23 5.18
CA SER A 199 -2.21 19.94 4.47
C SER A 199 -1.28 19.98 3.25
N LEU A 200 -0.83 21.16 2.81
CA LEU A 200 0.12 21.34 1.71
C LEU A 200 1.51 21.69 2.25
N TYR A 201 2.51 20.91 1.83
CA TYR A 201 3.89 21.01 2.29
C TYR A 201 4.83 21.19 1.11
N LYS A 202 5.64 22.24 1.16
CA LYS A 202 6.74 22.49 0.25
C LYS A 202 8.01 21.85 0.82
N LEU A 203 8.54 20.83 0.14
CA LEU A 203 9.73 20.09 0.56
C LEU A 203 10.89 20.50 -0.35
N ASP A 204 11.54 21.61 0.00
CA ASP A 204 12.57 22.23 -0.84
C ASP A 204 13.74 21.29 -1.14
N TYR A 205 14.20 20.54 -0.15
CA TYR A 205 15.32 19.59 -0.29
C TYR A 205 15.00 18.38 -1.19
N MET A 206 13.71 18.07 -1.39
CA MET A 206 13.26 17.01 -2.30
C MET A 206 12.75 17.57 -3.64
N HIS A 207 12.82 18.89 -3.82
CA HIS A 207 12.28 19.61 -4.98
C HIS A 207 10.81 19.26 -5.31
N MET A 208 9.99 19.05 -4.27
CA MET A 208 8.61 18.59 -4.43
C MET A 208 7.61 19.27 -3.49
N MET A 209 6.36 19.23 -3.91
CA MET A 209 5.20 19.63 -3.11
C MET A 209 4.41 18.38 -2.76
N THR A 210 3.97 18.28 -1.51
CA THR A 210 3.15 17.17 -1.00
C THR A 210 1.84 17.72 -0.46
N LYS A 211 0.72 17.18 -0.93
CA LYS A 211 -0.61 17.42 -0.37
C LYS A 211 -1.09 16.19 0.39
N LEU A 212 -1.32 16.34 1.68
CA LEU A 212 -2.01 15.34 2.48
C LEU A 212 -3.50 15.27 2.08
N ARG A 213 -4.03 14.05 1.97
CA ARG A 213 -5.44 13.84 1.62
C ARG A 213 -6.34 14.37 2.75
N PRO A 214 -7.48 15.02 2.43
CA PRO A 214 -8.42 15.49 3.44
C PRO A 214 -8.77 14.40 4.45
N PHE A 215 -8.99 14.79 5.71
CA PHE A 215 -9.30 13.91 6.83
C PHE A 215 -8.17 13.01 7.34
N VAL A 216 -6.95 13.04 6.77
CA VAL A 216 -5.91 12.04 7.10
C VAL A 216 -5.49 12.01 8.58
N HIS A 217 -5.35 13.14 9.26
CA HIS A 217 -4.93 13.12 10.67
C HIS A 217 -6.03 12.57 11.60
N SER A 218 -7.29 12.93 11.35
CA SER A 218 -8.44 12.36 12.06
C SER A 218 -8.57 10.86 11.77
N PHE A 219 -8.39 10.47 10.51
CA PHE A 219 -8.34 9.07 10.09
C PHE A 219 -7.29 8.28 10.87
N LEU A 220 -6.03 8.74 10.90
CA LEU A 220 -4.94 8.04 11.60
C LEU A 220 -5.22 7.94 13.10
N LYS A 221 -5.71 9.02 13.71
CA LYS A 221 -6.06 9.04 15.12
C LYS A 221 -7.14 8.00 15.45
N GLU A 222 -8.27 8.02 14.74
CA GLU A 222 -9.37 7.08 15.00
C GLU A 222 -9.02 5.64 14.60
N ALA A 223 -8.24 5.45 13.53
CA ALA A 223 -7.75 4.13 13.14
C ALA A 223 -6.79 3.55 14.19
N SER A 224 -5.98 4.38 14.87
CA SER A 224 -5.03 3.92 15.90
C SER A 224 -5.69 3.26 17.11
N ASP A 225 -6.95 3.60 17.41
CA ASP A 225 -7.72 2.95 18.49
C ASP A 225 -8.09 1.50 18.13
N LEU A 226 -8.17 1.19 16.83
CA LEU A 226 -8.67 -0.08 16.29
C LEU A 226 -7.55 -0.93 15.68
N PHE A 227 -6.46 -0.31 15.25
CA PHE A 227 -5.40 -0.94 14.47
C PHE A 227 -4.00 -0.57 14.97
N GLU A 228 -3.08 -1.53 14.87
CA GLU A 228 -1.64 -1.25 14.82
C GLU A 228 -1.25 -1.02 13.36
N MET A 229 -0.66 0.14 13.06
CA MET A 229 -0.53 0.62 11.69
C MET A 229 0.90 0.51 11.14
N TYR A 230 1.00 0.18 9.86
CA TYR A 230 2.23 0.17 9.07
C TYR A 230 2.10 1.16 7.91
N ILE A 231 3.17 1.88 7.58
CA ILE A 231 3.34 2.46 6.25
C ILE A 231 4.01 1.41 5.36
N TYR A 232 3.48 1.19 4.16
CA TYR A 232 4.11 0.37 3.14
C TYR A 232 3.97 1.04 1.77
N THR A 233 5.03 1.70 1.32
CA THR A 233 5.07 2.43 0.03
C THR A 233 6.05 1.79 -0.96
N MET A 234 5.81 2.02 -2.25
CA MET A 234 6.77 1.75 -3.33
C MET A 234 7.75 2.93 -3.57
N GLY A 235 7.72 3.96 -2.72
CA GLY A 235 8.70 5.04 -2.70
C GLY A 235 10.01 4.66 -1.98
N GLU A 236 11.05 5.44 -2.21
CA GLU A 236 12.35 5.27 -1.57
C GLU A 236 12.29 5.58 -0.06
N ARG A 237 13.26 5.05 0.71
CA ARG A 237 13.25 5.17 2.18
C ARG A 237 13.29 6.61 2.68
N ALA A 238 14.11 7.47 2.08
CA ALA A 238 14.18 8.88 2.45
C ALA A 238 12.83 9.59 2.27
N TYR A 239 12.14 9.29 1.17
CA TYR A 239 10.79 9.77 0.91
C TYR A 239 9.78 9.22 1.93
N ALA A 240 9.76 7.91 2.16
CA ALA A 240 8.83 7.27 3.08
C ALA A 240 8.94 7.85 4.50
N LEU A 241 10.17 8.03 5.00
CA LEU A 241 10.41 8.62 6.32
C LEU A 241 9.99 10.09 6.39
N GLN A 242 10.23 10.87 5.33
CA GLN A 242 9.75 12.25 5.29
C GLN A 242 8.22 12.32 5.30
N MET A 243 7.54 11.48 4.52
CA MET A 243 6.08 11.45 4.49
C MET A 243 5.50 11.00 5.82
N ALA A 244 6.10 9.97 6.45
CA ALA A 244 5.73 9.52 7.79
C ALA A 244 5.80 10.68 8.80
N LYS A 245 6.87 11.50 8.77
CA LYS A 245 7.01 12.66 9.64
C LYS A 245 5.95 13.76 9.41
N LEU A 246 5.44 13.89 8.18
CA LEU A 246 4.32 14.81 7.90
C LEU A 246 2.99 14.27 8.45
N LEU A 247 2.78 12.96 8.39
CA LEU A 247 1.56 12.29 8.83
C LEU A 247 1.51 12.10 10.36
N ASP A 248 2.65 11.81 10.96
CA ASP A 248 2.84 11.42 12.36
C ASP A 248 4.06 12.14 12.96
N PRO A 249 3.96 13.46 13.22
CA PRO A 249 5.09 14.26 13.69
C PRO A 249 5.53 13.92 15.12
N GLU A 250 4.66 13.29 15.92
CA GLU A 250 4.90 12.90 17.31
C GLU A 250 5.32 11.42 17.43
N ASP A 251 5.40 10.70 16.31
CA ASP A 251 5.79 9.29 16.22
C ASP A 251 4.93 8.34 17.08
N VAL A 252 3.63 8.59 17.12
CA VAL A 252 2.66 7.86 17.97
C VAL A 252 1.97 6.71 17.23
N TYR A 253 2.02 6.68 15.90
CA TYR A 253 1.27 5.75 15.06
C TYR A 253 2.16 4.70 14.40
N PHE A 254 3.31 5.10 13.85
CA PHE A 254 4.12 4.21 13.00
C PHE A 254 5.40 3.76 13.68
N ASN A 255 6.14 4.65 14.37
CA ASN A 255 7.46 4.33 14.92
C ASN A 255 8.32 3.68 13.81
N SER A 256 8.95 2.54 14.09
CA SER A 256 9.77 1.82 13.12
C SER A 256 9.00 1.13 11.98
N ARG A 257 7.65 1.14 11.98
CA ARG A 257 6.81 0.39 11.00
C ARG A 257 6.65 1.12 9.66
N VAL A 258 7.76 1.55 9.06
CA VAL A 258 7.80 2.23 7.76
C VAL A 258 8.59 1.39 6.75
N ILE A 259 7.85 0.69 5.89
CA ILE A 259 8.36 -0.20 4.85
C ILE A 259 8.42 0.56 3.52
N ALA A 260 9.61 0.66 2.94
CA ALA A 260 9.86 1.34 1.68
C ALA A 260 10.16 0.34 0.54
N GLN A 261 10.31 0.84 -0.68
CA GLN A 261 10.57 0.02 -1.88
C GLN A 261 11.78 -0.92 -1.72
N GLY A 262 12.85 -0.43 -1.09
CA GLY A 262 14.08 -1.19 -0.88
C GLY A 262 13.94 -2.35 0.12
N ASP A 263 12.86 -2.38 0.90
CA ASP A 263 12.57 -3.43 1.86
C ASP A 263 11.77 -4.60 1.23
N CYS A 264 11.22 -4.42 0.02
CA CYS A 264 10.43 -5.44 -0.67
C CYS A 264 11.25 -6.69 -1.02
N THR A 265 10.70 -7.87 -0.74
CA THR A 265 11.31 -9.17 -1.12
C THR A 265 11.12 -9.53 -2.58
N GLN A 266 10.13 -8.92 -3.24
CA GLN A 266 9.85 -9.11 -4.67
C GLN A 266 9.85 -7.77 -5.39
N ARG A 267 10.55 -7.72 -6.52
CA ARG A 267 10.67 -6.50 -7.32
C ARG A 267 9.29 -6.05 -7.80
N HIS A 268 8.96 -4.78 -7.56
CA HIS A 268 7.69 -4.14 -7.95
C HIS A 268 6.43 -4.78 -7.33
N GLN A 269 6.55 -5.54 -6.25
CA GLN A 269 5.42 -6.13 -5.54
C GLN A 269 5.54 -5.87 -4.03
N LYS A 270 4.38 -5.71 -3.39
CA LYS A 270 4.24 -5.67 -1.94
C LYS A 270 3.84 -7.05 -1.42
N GLY A 271 4.39 -7.43 -0.28
CA GLY A 271 4.15 -8.75 0.33
C GLY A 271 4.00 -8.64 1.84
N LEU A 272 3.07 -9.41 2.42
CA LEU A 272 2.91 -9.45 3.87
C LEU A 272 4.00 -10.29 4.56
N ASP A 273 4.93 -10.88 3.81
CA ASP A 273 6.05 -11.67 4.31
C ASP A 273 7.00 -10.86 5.20
N ILE A 274 7.08 -9.54 5.02
CA ILE A 274 7.86 -8.61 5.86
C ILE A 274 7.03 -7.85 6.89
N VAL A 275 5.72 -8.13 7.00
CA VAL A 275 4.84 -7.59 8.05
C VAL A 275 4.77 -8.58 9.19
N LEU A 276 5.03 -8.13 10.43
CA LEU A 276 5.02 -8.99 11.62
C LEU A 276 3.59 -9.32 12.13
N GLY A 277 2.56 -8.83 11.45
CA GLY A 277 1.19 -9.22 11.69
C GLY A 277 0.79 -10.52 10.99
N GLN A 278 -0.04 -11.33 11.66
CA GLN A 278 -0.61 -12.53 11.07
C GLN A 278 -1.64 -12.15 10.00
N GLU A 279 -1.53 -12.69 8.78
CA GLU A 279 -2.34 -12.28 7.62
C GLU A 279 -3.87 -12.32 7.86
N SER A 280 -4.35 -13.25 8.70
CA SER A 280 -5.76 -13.36 9.08
C SER A 280 -6.27 -12.17 9.93
N ALA A 281 -5.38 -11.29 10.38
CA ALA A 281 -5.68 -10.09 11.16
C ALA A 281 -5.15 -8.80 10.50
N VAL A 282 -4.71 -8.85 9.24
CA VAL A 282 -4.17 -7.70 8.51
C VAL A 282 -5.17 -7.20 7.47
N LEU A 283 -5.48 -5.91 7.50
CA LEU A 283 -6.14 -5.19 6.41
C LEU A 283 -5.12 -4.31 5.68
N ILE A 284 -5.34 -4.09 4.39
CA ILE A 284 -4.49 -3.27 3.54
C ILE A 284 -5.35 -2.16 2.93
N LEU A 285 -4.91 -0.92 2.99
CA LEU A 285 -5.51 0.22 2.30
C LEU A 285 -4.52 0.73 1.24
N ASP A 286 -4.89 0.59 -0.03
CA ASP A 286 -4.01 0.91 -1.16
C ASP A 286 -4.88 1.24 -2.41
N ASP A 287 -4.40 2.13 -3.26
CA ASP A 287 -5.05 2.52 -4.52
C ASP A 287 -4.74 1.56 -5.68
N THR A 288 -3.78 0.65 -5.49
CA THR A 288 -3.18 -0.17 -6.54
C THR A 288 -3.26 -1.67 -6.23
N GLU A 289 -4.27 -2.36 -6.77
CA GLU A 289 -4.41 -3.82 -6.58
C GLU A 289 -3.23 -4.63 -7.14
N ALA A 290 -2.62 -4.18 -8.24
CA ALA A 290 -1.61 -4.93 -8.98
C ALA A 290 -0.32 -5.22 -8.17
N VAL A 291 0.03 -4.36 -7.21
CA VAL A 291 1.23 -4.56 -6.38
C VAL A 291 1.03 -5.62 -5.30
N TRP A 292 -0.21 -5.94 -4.93
CA TRP A 292 -0.57 -6.88 -3.86
C TRP A 292 -0.84 -8.31 -4.34
N GLY A 293 -0.07 -8.79 -5.33
CA GLY A 293 -0.34 -10.01 -6.11
C GLY A 293 -1.00 -11.17 -5.35
N LYS A 294 -0.43 -11.58 -4.20
CA LYS A 294 -0.92 -12.71 -3.37
C LYS A 294 -1.88 -12.33 -2.25
N HIS A 295 -2.01 -11.04 -1.91
CA HIS A 295 -2.73 -10.57 -0.71
C HIS A 295 -3.95 -9.71 -1.05
N LYS A 296 -4.52 -9.89 -2.25
CA LYS A 296 -5.70 -9.15 -2.71
C LYS A 296 -6.93 -9.34 -1.82
N GLU A 297 -7.02 -10.46 -1.11
CA GLU A 297 -8.11 -10.75 -0.17
C GLU A 297 -8.05 -9.89 1.10
N ASN A 298 -6.90 -9.30 1.42
CA ASN A 298 -6.72 -8.37 2.52
C ASN A 298 -6.94 -6.90 2.10
N LEU A 299 -7.08 -6.65 0.78
CA LEU A 299 -7.05 -5.31 0.20
C LEU A 299 -8.44 -4.63 0.22
N ILE A 300 -8.47 -3.46 0.83
CA ILE A 300 -9.47 -2.42 0.64
C ILE A 300 -8.94 -1.50 -0.45
N LEU A 301 -9.37 -1.76 -1.69
CA LEU A 301 -9.03 -0.91 -2.83
C LEU A 301 -9.80 0.41 -2.72
N MET A 302 -9.08 1.53 -2.77
CA MET A 302 -9.67 2.88 -2.70
C MET A 302 -9.42 3.70 -3.97
N GLU A 303 -10.21 4.77 -4.13
CA GLU A 303 -10.02 5.71 -5.25
C GLU A 303 -8.72 6.51 -5.07
N ARG A 304 -7.99 6.68 -6.17
CA ARG A 304 -6.76 7.47 -6.23
C ARG A 304 -6.99 8.92 -5.90
N TYR A 305 -6.15 9.46 -5.03
CA TYR A 305 -6.10 10.89 -4.75
C TYR A 305 -5.28 11.63 -5.81
N HIS A 306 -5.97 12.38 -6.67
CA HIS A 306 -5.39 13.17 -7.74
C HIS A 306 -5.47 14.67 -7.43
N PHE A 307 -4.67 15.12 -6.46
CA PHE A 307 -4.62 16.53 -6.12
C PHE A 307 -3.94 17.34 -7.22
N PHE A 308 -2.72 16.95 -7.60
CA PHE A 308 -1.90 17.64 -8.59
C PHE A 308 -2.18 17.17 -10.02
N ALA A 309 -2.09 18.08 -10.98
CA ALA A 309 -2.29 17.83 -12.40
C ALA A 309 -1.29 16.82 -12.98
N SER A 310 -0.07 16.79 -12.44
CA SER A 310 0.97 15.83 -12.82
C SER A 310 0.50 14.38 -12.64
N SER A 311 -0.21 14.10 -11.55
CA SER A 311 -0.79 12.77 -11.30
C SER A 311 -1.86 12.43 -12.33
N CYS A 312 -2.77 13.34 -12.66
CA CYS A 312 -3.77 13.11 -13.70
C CYS A 312 -3.12 12.72 -15.04
N ARG A 313 -2.06 13.44 -15.44
CA ARG A 313 -1.31 13.16 -16.68
C ARG A 313 -0.62 11.78 -16.66
N GLN A 314 0.01 11.43 -15.54
CA GLN A 314 0.70 10.13 -15.39
C GLN A 314 -0.26 8.94 -15.60
N PHE A 315 -1.51 9.08 -15.17
CA PHE A 315 -2.54 8.04 -15.31
C PHE A 315 -3.45 8.24 -16.54
N GLY A 316 -3.13 9.18 -17.43
CA GLY A 316 -3.87 9.39 -18.68
C GLY A 316 -5.25 10.03 -18.52
N PHE A 317 -5.53 10.71 -17.40
CA PHE A 317 -6.80 11.40 -17.19
C PHE A 317 -6.81 12.77 -17.88
N GLY A 318 -7.69 12.95 -18.87
CA GLY A 318 -7.87 14.21 -19.60
C GLY A 318 -8.69 15.28 -18.87
N SER A 319 -8.91 15.14 -17.56
CA SER A 319 -9.71 16.06 -16.74
C SER A 319 -8.82 16.94 -15.85
N LYS A 320 -9.30 18.15 -15.54
CA LYS A 320 -8.62 19.02 -14.57
C LYS A 320 -8.54 18.35 -13.20
N SER A 321 -7.36 18.43 -12.60
CA SER A 321 -7.07 17.97 -11.23
C SER A 321 -7.79 18.80 -10.16
N LEU A 322 -7.73 18.36 -8.91
CA LEU A 322 -8.36 19.07 -7.78
C LEU A 322 -7.73 20.46 -7.58
N SER A 323 -6.40 20.56 -7.68
CA SER A 323 -5.65 21.82 -7.60
C SER A 323 -6.03 22.80 -8.70
N GLU A 324 -6.10 22.36 -9.96
CA GLU A 324 -6.49 23.21 -11.10
C GLU A 324 -7.94 23.73 -10.97
N ARG A 325 -8.79 22.96 -10.29
CA ARG A 325 -10.18 23.35 -9.96
C ARG A 325 -10.28 24.17 -8.68
N LYS A 326 -9.20 24.28 -7.90
CA LYS A 326 -9.16 24.93 -6.58
C LYS A 326 -10.20 24.33 -5.61
N THR A 327 -10.36 23.02 -5.66
CA THR A 327 -11.25 22.23 -4.80
C THR A 327 -10.47 21.08 -4.17
N ASP A 328 -11.07 20.36 -3.23
CA ASP A 328 -10.51 19.14 -2.65
C ASP A 328 -11.64 18.17 -2.25
N GLU A 329 -11.28 16.97 -1.77
CA GLU A 329 -12.25 16.04 -1.19
C GLU A 329 -12.89 16.60 0.09
N SER A 330 -14.08 16.10 0.42
CA SER A 330 -14.79 16.47 1.66
C SER A 330 -14.12 15.85 2.89
N GLU A 331 -13.97 16.62 3.96
CA GLU A 331 -13.49 16.11 5.27
C GLU A 331 -14.45 15.06 5.87
N SER A 332 -15.77 15.18 5.66
CA SER A 332 -16.75 14.28 6.29
C SER A 332 -17.25 13.16 5.38
N GLU A 333 -17.21 13.38 4.06
CA GLU A 333 -17.75 12.47 3.06
C GLU A 333 -16.73 12.07 1.99
N GLY A 334 -15.46 12.45 2.15
CA GLY A 334 -14.36 12.06 1.28
C GLY A 334 -13.98 10.58 1.44
N ALA A 335 -12.94 10.18 0.71
CA ALA A 335 -12.55 8.78 0.63
C ALA A 335 -12.06 8.22 1.98
N LEU A 336 -11.23 8.98 2.71
CA LEU A 336 -10.71 8.53 4.01
C LEU A 336 -11.80 8.47 5.09
N ALA A 337 -12.72 9.43 5.13
CA ALA A 337 -13.86 9.37 6.04
C ALA A 337 -14.75 8.16 5.75
N THR A 338 -14.97 7.87 4.46
CA THR A 338 -15.75 6.71 4.04
C THR A 338 -15.07 5.41 4.40
N VAL A 339 -13.77 5.27 4.15
CA VAL A 339 -13.05 4.03 4.45
C VAL A 339 -12.86 3.80 5.95
N LEU A 340 -12.76 4.85 6.77
CA LEU A 340 -12.76 4.71 8.23
C LEU A 340 -14.04 4.04 8.74
N ARG A 341 -15.21 4.44 8.22
CA ARG A 341 -16.51 3.82 8.57
C ARG A 341 -16.53 2.33 8.22
N VAL A 342 -15.93 1.97 7.07
CA VAL A 342 -15.78 0.57 6.65
C VAL A 342 -14.86 -0.19 7.59
N LEU A 343 -13.70 0.37 7.94
CA LEU A 343 -12.76 -0.22 8.89
C LEU A 343 -13.39 -0.44 10.27
N GLN A 344 -14.16 0.55 10.77
CA GLN A 344 -14.93 0.45 12.00
C GLN A 344 -15.98 -0.68 11.95
N GLN A 345 -16.69 -0.82 10.82
CA GLN A 345 -17.66 -1.89 10.63
C GLN A 345 -16.99 -3.27 10.59
N ILE A 346 -15.87 -3.42 9.87
CA ILE A 346 -15.11 -4.66 9.80
C ILE A 346 -14.60 -5.04 11.20
N HIS A 347 -14.00 -4.07 11.91
CA HIS A 347 -13.49 -4.29 13.27
C HIS A 347 -14.60 -4.74 14.22
N SER A 348 -15.73 -4.02 14.25
CA SER A 348 -16.90 -4.37 15.07
C SER A 348 -17.39 -5.79 14.78
N THR A 349 -17.53 -6.14 13.50
CA THR A 349 -17.97 -7.47 13.06
C THR A 349 -16.95 -8.55 13.43
N PHE A 350 -15.65 -8.27 13.30
CA PHE A 350 -14.58 -9.21 13.64
C PHE A 350 -14.56 -9.54 15.15
N PHE A 351 -14.85 -8.57 16.02
CA PHE A 351 -14.84 -8.75 17.47
C PHE A 351 -16.21 -9.07 18.09
N ASP A 352 -17.25 -9.20 17.27
CA ASP A 352 -18.60 -9.52 17.75
C ASP A 352 -18.64 -10.91 18.41
N THR A 353 -19.10 -10.94 19.67
CA THR A 353 -19.11 -12.13 20.53
C THR A 353 -20.23 -13.11 20.23
N GLU A 354 -21.20 -12.76 19.39
CA GLU A 354 -22.29 -13.69 19.01
C GLU A 354 -21.80 -14.84 18.12
N HIS A 355 -20.62 -14.69 17.51
CA HIS A 355 -19.99 -15.75 16.73
C HIS A 355 -19.28 -16.74 17.68
N SER A 356 -19.77 -17.98 17.72
CA SER A 356 -19.28 -19.08 18.58
C SER A 356 -17.82 -19.52 18.36
N ALA A 357 -17.12 -18.93 17.38
CA ALA A 357 -15.72 -19.22 17.09
C ALA A 357 -14.76 -18.37 17.94
N SER A 358 -13.68 -19.01 18.40
CA SER A 358 -12.54 -18.34 19.05
C SER A 358 -11.99 -17.22 18.17
N LEU A 359 -11.61 -16.08 18.77
CA LEU A 359 -11.07 -14.92 18.05
C LEU A 359 -9.79 -15.27 17.26
N VAL A 360 -9.00 -16.22 17.73
CA VAL A 360 -7.74 -16.65 17.08
C VAL A 360 -8.00 -17.38 15.77
N ASP A 361 -9.16 -18.03 15.65
CA ASP A 361 -9.55 -18.80 14.45
C ASP A 361 -10.31 -17.92 13.43
N ARG A 362 -10.55 -16.65 13.74
CA ARG A 362 -11.24 -15.71 12.85
C ARG A 362 -10.27 -15.17 11.81
N ASP A 363 -10.84 -14.88 10.64
CA ASP A 363 -10.11 -14.34 9.50
C ASP A 363 -10.79 -13.06 9.00
N VAL A 364 -10.08 -11.93 9.11
CA VAL A 364 -10.55 -10.61 8.72
C VAL A 364 -10.92 -10.55 7.24
N ARG A 365 -10.31 -11.40 6.39
CA ARG A 365 -10.64 -11.48 4.95
C ARG A 365 -12.07 -11.96 4.74
N GLN A 366 -12.56 -12.89 5.56
CA GLN A 366 -13.94 -13.36 5.48
C GLN A 366 -14.93 -12.29 5.94
N VAL A 367 -14.56 -11.52 6.96
CA VAL A 367 -15.34 -10.36 7.42
C VAL A 367 -15.38 -9.29 6.33
N LEU A 368 -14.24 -8.98 5.71
CA LEU A 368 -14.13 -8.03 4.61
C LEU A 368 -15.04 -8.41 3.43
N ILE A 369 -15.02 -9.69 3.02
CA ILE A 369 -15.92 -10.20 1.97
C ILE A 369 -17.39 -10.02 2.37
N THR A 370 -17.74 -10.28 3.62
CA THR A 370 -19.10 -10.13 4.13
C THR A 370 -19.55 -8.67 4.08
N VAL A 371 -18.75 -7.74 4.61
CA VAL A 371 -19.03 -6.30 4.57
C VAL A 371 -19.13 -5.81 3.12
N ARG A 372 -18.26 -6.30 2.23
CA ARG A 372 -18.29 -5.96 0.80
C ARG A 372 -19.60 -6.36 0.12
N LYS A 373 -20.12 -7.54 0.44
CA LYS A 373 -21.37 -8.06 -0.14
C LYS A 373 -22.62 -7.31 0.30
N GLU A 374 -22.56 -6.53 1.38
CA GLU A 374 -23.70 -5.71 1.79
C GLU A 374 -23.90 -4.48 0.90
N VAL A 375 -22.89 -4.08 0.10
CA VAL A 375 -22.92 -2.82 -0.69
C VAL A 375 -24.04 -2.82 -1.73
N LEU A 376 -24.18 -3.89 -2.52
CA LEU A 376 -25.20 -4.04 -3.57
C LEU A 376 -26.15 -5.22 -3.27
N LYS A 377 -26.27 -5.63 -2.01
CA LYS A 377 -27.20 -6.67 -1.59
C LYS A 377 -28.63 -6.34 -2.01
N GLY A 378 -29.31 -7.32 -2.60
CA GLY A 378 -30.67 -7.16 -3.13
C GLY A 378 -30.74 -6.53 -4.53
N CYS A 379 -29.61 -6.14 -5.13
CA CYS A 379 -29.57 -5.74 -6.53
C CYS A 379 -29.49 -6.97 -7.44
N LYS A 380 -30.34 -7.03 -8.47
CA LYS A 380 -30.20 -7.94 -9.60
C LYS A 380 -29.89 -7.13 -10.85
N VAL A 381 -28.72 -7.38 -11.43
CA VAL A 381 -28.09 -6.54 -12.45
C VAL A 381 -28.00 -7.28 -13.78
N VAL A 382 -28.35 -6.59 -14.86
CA VAL A 382 -28.14 -7.05 -16.24
C VAL A 382 -27.28 -6.04 -16.99
N PHE A 383 -26.32 -6.52 -17.79
CA PHE A 383 -25.44 -5.67 -18.59
C PHE A 383 -25.88 -5.65 -20.06
N THR A 384 -25.78 -4.50 -20.72
CA THR A 384 -26.05 -4.37 -22.16
C THR A 384 -25.15 -3.31 -22.79
N ARG A 385 -24.46 -3.66 -23.89
CA ARG A 385 -23.45 -2.82 -24.59
C ARG A 385 -22.26 -2.39 -23.72
N VAL A 386 -21.99 -3.10 -22.63
CA VAL A 386 -20.82 -2.86 -21.76
C VAL A 386 -19.60 -3.68 -22.22
N PHE A 387 -19.85 -4.87 -22.79
CA PHE A 387 -18.84 -5.75 -23.35
C PHE A 387 -19.38 -6.42 -24.63
N PRO A 388 -18.51 -6.96 -25.50
CA PRO A 388 -18.93 -7.56 -26.77
C PRO A 388 -19.94 -8.70 -26.57
N THR A 389 -20.93 -8.82 -27.45
CA THR A 389 -22.02 -9.82 -27.33
C THR A 389 -21.53 -11.27 -27.31
N GLN A 390 -20.38 -11.56 -27.93
CA GLN A 390 -19.80 -12.91 -27.96
C GLN A 390 -18.92 -13.21 -26.73
N PHE A 391 -18.75 -12.24 -25.83
CA PHE A 391 -17.95 -12.39 -24.62
C PHE A 391 -18.79 -13.04 -23.52
N GLN A 392 -18.21 -13.99 -22.79
CA GLN A 392 -18.82 -14.55 -21.58
C GLN A 392 -18.84 -13.47 -20.49
N GLY A 393 -20.01 -12.86 -20.26
CA GLY A 393 -20.17 -11.73 -19.37
C GLY A 393 -19.67 -12.00 -17.95
N GLU A 394 -19.77 -13.24 -17.48
CA GLU A 394 -19.31 -13.70 -16.16
C GLU A 394 -17.79 -13.54 -15.99
N ASN A 395 -17.03 -13.51 -17.09
CA ASN A 395 -15.59 -13.30 -17.06
C ASN A 395 -15.21 -11.81 -17.02
N HIS A 396 -16.17 -10.90 -17.25
CA HIS A 396 -15.92 -9.47 -17.35
C HIS A 396 -15.63 -8.87 -15.98
N HIS A 397 -14.70 -7.91 -15.91
CA HIS A 397 -14.28 -7.31 -14.65
C HIS A 397 -15.44 -6.60 -13.91
N LEU A 398 -16.31 -5.88 -14.63
CA LEU A 398 -17.50 -5.24 -14.05
C LEU A 398 -18.54 -6.23 -13.51
N TRP A 399 -18.71 -7.38 -14.17
CA TRP A 399 -19.61 -8.43 -13.70
C TRP A 399 -19.11 -8.98 -12.36
N LYS A 400 -17.84 -9.40 -12.32
CA LYS A 400 -17.17 -9.87 -11.11
C LYS A 400 -17.12 -8.81 -10.01
N MET A 401 -17.04 -7.53 -10.37
CA MET A 401 -17.10 -6.43 -9.41
C MET A 401 -18.49 -6.32 -8.78
N ALA A 402 -19.55 -6.35 -9.57
CA ALA A 402 -20.93 -6.31 -9.07
C ALA A 402 -21.24 -7.49 -8.14
N GLU A 403 -20.83 -8.71 -8.50
CA GLU A 403 -21.01 -9.90 -7.66
C GLU A 403 -20.21 -9.82 -6.35
N ARG A 404 -18.97 -9.32 -6.40
CA ARG A 404 -18.17 -9.07 -5.18
C ARG A 404 -18.83 -8.07 -4.24
N LEU A 405 -19.56 -7.10 -4.79
CA LEU A 405 -20.36 -6.14 -4.02
C LEU A 405 -21.70 -6.73 -3.55
N GLY A 406 -22.02 -7.98 -3.88
CA GLY A 406 -23.23 -8.69 -3.44
C GLY A 406 -24.45 -8.57 -4.36
N ALA A 407 -24.28 -8.02 -5.56
CA ALA A 407 -25.33 -8.07 -6.57
C ALA A 407 -25.45 -9.49 -7.16
N ILE A 408 -26.64 -9.83 -7.65
CA ILE A 408 -26.89 -11.02 -8.47
C ILE A 408 -26.86 -10.59 -9.93
N CYS A 409 -25.91 -11.09 -10.71
CA CYS A 409 -25.84 -10.77 -12.13
C CYS A 409 -26.63 -11.80 -12.97
N SER A 410 -27.28 -11.34 -14.03
CA SER A 410 -28.04 -12.17 -14.97
C SER A 410 -27.77 -11.73 -16.40
N SER A 411 -27.77 -12.68 -17.33
CA SER A 411 -27.63 -12.40 -18.76
C SER A 411 -28.94 -11.89 -19.34
N GLU A 412 -30.08 -12.33 -18.81
CA GLU A 412 -31.41 -11.96 -19.31
C GLU A 412 -32.22 -11.12 -18.31
N VAL A 413 -33.13 -10.32 -18.87
CA VAL A 413 -34.08 -9.52 -18.09
C VAL A 413 -35.28 -10.36 -17.67
N ASP A 414 -35.72 -10.18 -16.44
CA ASP A 414 -36.94 -10.77 -15.88
C ASP A 414 -37.50 -9.83 -14.79
N PRO A 415 -38.74 -10.05 -14.29
CA PRO A 415 -39.37 -9.14 -13.32
C PRO A 415 -38.57 -8.87 -12.03
N SER A 416 -37.66 -9.77 -11.63
CA SER A 416 -36.80 -9.61 -10.45
C SER A 416 -35.58 -8.72 -10.68
N VAL A 417 -35.26 -8.37 -11.94
CA VAL A 417 -34.19 -7.43 -12.25
C VAL A 417 -34.52 -6.06 -11.67
N THR A 418 -33.51 -5.43 -11.06
CA THR A 418 -33.62 -4.09 -10.47
C THR A 418 -32.84 -3.05 -11.26
N HIS A 419 -31.72 -3.43 -11.89
CA HIS A 419 -30.85 -2.52 -12.62
C HIS A 419 -30.45 -3.09 -13.99
N VAL A 420 -30.45 -2.22 -15.00
CA VAL A 420 -29.79 -2.44 -16.28
C VAL A 420 -28.61 -1.49 -16.38
N VAL A 421 -27.41 -2.04 -16.55
CA VAL A 421 -26.16 -1.29 -16.69
C VAL A 421 -25.80 -1.19 -18.16
N SER A 422 -25.70 0.04 -18.67
CA SER A 422 -25.49 0.26 -20.09
C SER A 422 -24.69 1.52 -20.45
N LEU A 423 -24.05 1.47 -21.62
CA LEU A 423 -23.49 2.63 -22.31
C LEU A 423 -24.46 3.23 -23.35
N ASP A 424 -25.56 2.55 -23.65
CA ASP A 424 -26.49 2.91 -24.71
C ASP A 424 -27.95 2.81 -24.23
N PRO A 425 -28.71 3.94 -24.20
CA PRO A 425 -30.09 3.91 -23.76
C PRO A 425 -31.04 3.26 -24.79
N GLY A 426 -30.59 3.02 -26.03
CA GLY A 426 -31.40 2.52 -27.15
C GLY A 426 -31.48 0.99 -27.26
N THR A 427 -30.82 0.24 -26.39
CA THR A 427 -30.88 -1.24 -26.44
C THR A 427 -32.24 -1.76 -25.98
N GLU A 428 -32.66 -2.94 -26.45
CA GLU A 428 -33.92 -3.57 -26.01
C GLU A 428 -34.01 -3.69 -24.49
N LYS A 429 -32.90 -4.07 -23.83
CA LYS A 429 -32.81 -4.19 -22.36
C LYS A 429 -32.88 -2.82 -21.67
N SER A 430 -32.29 -1.79 -22.25
CA SER A 430 -32.37 -0.41 -21.75
C SER A 430 -33.79 0.15 -21.84
N ILE A 431 -34.46 -0.06 -22.98
CA ILE A 431 -35.85 0.34 -23.21
C ILE A 431 -36.78 -0.41 -22.26
N TRP A 432 -36.59 -1.72 -22.11
CA TRP A 432 -37.34 -2.55 -21.16
C TRP A 432 -37.22 -2.02 -19.73
N ALA A 433 -36.00 -1.65 -19.29
CA ALA A 433 -35.79 -1.13 -17.95
C ALA A 433 -36.65 0.12 -17.69
N VAL A 434 -36.65 1.07 -18.63
CA VAL A 434 -37.43 2.30 -18.51
C VAL A 434 -38.93 2.01 -18.52
N GLN A 435 -39.41 1.10 -19.38
CA GLN A 435 -40.82 0.72 -19.45
C GLN A 435 -41.33 0.05 -18.18
N GLU A 436 -40.51 -0.80 -17.56
CA GLU A 436 -40.83 -1.55 -16.34
C GLU A 436 -40.48 -0.79 -15.05
N GLY A 437 -40.07 0.49 -15.15
CA GLY A 437 -39.70 1.32 -14.00
C GLY A 437 -38.47 0.81 -13.23
N LYS A 438 -37.54 0.14 -13.91
CA LYS A 438 -36.25 -0.32 -13.38
C LYS A 438 -35.18 0.75 -13.58
N TYR A 439 -34.09 0.66 -12.82
CA TYR A 439 -32.99 1.62 -12.93
C TYR A 439 -32.14 1.34 -14.18
N LEU A 440 -31.94 2.37 -15.00
CA LEU A 440 -30.99 2.35 -16.12
C LEU A 440 -29.78 3.22 -15.75
N VAL A 441 -28.62 2.59 -15.52
CA VAL A 441 -27.44 3.26 -14.98
C VAL A 441 -26.18 3.03 -15.82
N HIS A 442 -25.28 3.99 -15.81
CA HIS A 442 -23.97 3.89 -16.44
C HIS A 442 -23.04 2.94 -15.64
N PRO A 443 -22.11 2.20 -16.27
CA PRO A 443 -21.12 1.33 -15.59
C PRO A 443 -20.40 1.96 -14.40
N ARG A 444 -20.14 3.27 -14.48
CA ARG A 444 -19.55 4.09 -13.41
C ARG A 444 -20.30 4.02 -12.08
N TRP A 445 -21.58 3.64 -12.07
CA TRP A 445 -22.34 3.40 -10.85
C TRP A 445 -21.77 2.24 -10.02
N ILE A 446 -21.40 1.13 -10.67
CA ILE A 446 -20.77 -0.03 -10.02
C ILE A 446 -19.36 0.35 -9.56
N GLU A 447 -18.59 1.05 -10.40
CA GLU A 447 -17.23 1.48 -10.07
C GLU A 447 -17.21 2.44 -8.88
N ALA A 448 -18.13 3.41 -8.85
CA ALA A 448 -18.26 4.31 -7.72
C ALA A 448 -18.71 3.58 -6.45
N ALA A 449 -19.65 2.63 -6.55
CA ALA A 449 -20.03 1.79 -5.41
C ALA A 449 -18.85 0.94 -4.89
N ASN A 450 -17.98 0.48 -5.80
CA ASN A 450 -16.77 -0.25 -5.47
C ASN A 450 -15.76 0.60 -4.68
N TYR A 451 -15.50 1.83 -5.09
CA TYR A 451 -14.54 2.70 -4.39
C TYR A 451 -15.09 3.36 -3.13
N LEU A 452 -16.38 3.72 -3.14
CA LEU A 452 -17.04 4.41 -2.02
C LEU A 452 -17.69 3.45 -1.02
N TRP A 453 -17.59 2.14 -1.24
CA TRP A 453 -18.09 1.10 -0.32
C TRP A 453 -19.56 1.28 0.09
N LYS A 454 -20.37 1.85 -0.81
CA LYS A 454 -21.77 2.17 -0.58
C LYS A 454 -22.54 2.18 -1.89
N LYS A 455 -23.79 1.71 -1.88
CA LYS A 455 -24.70 1.87 -3.02
C LYS A 455 -24.86 3.36 -3.34
N GLN A 456 -24.53 3.74 -4.57
CA GLN A 456 -24.64 5.13 -5.01
C GLN A 456 -26.06 5.44 -5.49
N PRO A 457 -26.51 6.71 -5.38
CA PRO A 457 -27.79 7.13 -5.96
C PRO A 457 -27.78 6.92 -7.47
N GLU A 458 -28.75 6.17 -7.97
CA GLU A 458 -28.85 5.76 -9.37
C GLU A 458 -28.96 6.97 -10.31
N GLU A 459 -29.63 8.04 -9.86
CA GLU A 459 -29.83 9.29 -10.62
C GLU A 459 -28.53 10.06 -10.89
N SER A 460 -27.46 9.78 -10.12
CA SER A 460 -26.15 10.39 -10.32
C SER A 460 -25.36 9.77 -11.48
N TYR A 461 -25.84 8.65 -12.03
CA TYR A 461 -25.17 7.89 -13.08
C TYR A 461 -26.09 7.59 -14.27
N PRO A 462 -26.70 8.62 -14.89
CA PRO A 462 -27.62 8.43 -16.00
C PRO A 462 -26.88 7.91 -17.24
N VAL A 463 -27.60 7.15 -18.06
CA VAL A 463 -27.11 6.74 -19.39
C VAL A 463 -27.51 7.79 -20.41
N SER A 464 -26.54 8.57 -20.88
CA SER A 464 -26.74 9.61 -21.89
C SER A 464 -26.61 9.06 -23.31
N ASN A 465 -27.34 9.66 -24.25
CA ASN A 465 -27.25 9.29 -25.66
C ASN A 465 -25.91 9.81 -26.24
N PRO A 466 -25.09 8.99 -26.92
CA PRO A 466 -23.77 9.42 -27.42
C PRO A 466 -23.81 10.60 -28.40
N LYS A 467 -24.99 10.92 -28.96
CA LYS A 467 -25.18 12.04 -29.90
C LYS A 467 -25.28 13.42 -29.22
N ASN A 468 -25.32 13.47 -27.88
CA ASN A 468 -25.52 14.70 -27.10
C ASN A 468 -24.31 15.04 -26.20
N GLN A 469 -23.14 14.46 -26.43
CA GLN A 469 -21.89 14.77 -25.73
C GLN A 469 -20.86 15.41 -26.66
#